data_AF-A0A925GXT4-F1
#
_entry.id   AF-A0A925GXT4-F1
#
_cell.length_a   1.000
_cell.length_b   1.000
_cell.length_c   1.000
_cell.angle_alpha   90.00
_cell.angle_beta   90.00
_cell.angle_gamma   90.00
#
_symmetry.space_group_name_H-M   'P 1'
#
loop_
_entity.id
_entity.type
_entity.pdbx_description
1 polymer ?
#
loop_
_entity_poly.entity_id
_entity_poly.type
_entity_poly.pdbx_seq_one_letter_code
_entity_poly.pdbx_strand_id
1 'polypeptide(L)'
;MLSPKVAAVLVCTLLGSGQLRLFAQEQDSGPIKLDGCTFQAHPSEFLDAQSRVREELFTRVRRWEGAQGKKNSPGRRAEAASITRKNFIDDDIFSGLEKAGVPSASLTTDEEFIRRVSLDLTGRLPSPDAITEFVASDASLKRDDLINKLLATPEFT
;
A
#
# COMPACT_ATOMS: atom_id res chain seq x y z
N MET A 1 40.63 34.55 7.92
CA MET A 1 40.66 34.49 9.40
C MET A 1 39.41 35.16 9.92
N LEU A 2 38.76 34.51 10.87
CA LEU A 2 37.91 35.09 11.91
C LEU A 2 36.89 36.16 11.48
N SER A 3 35.62 35.76 11.54
CA SER A 3 34.50 36.68 11.89
C SER A 3 34.89 37.54 13.10
N PRO A 4 34.22 38.68 13.37
CA PRO A 4 33.04 38.51 14.24
C PRO A 4 31.99 39.66 14.24
N LYS A 5 30.86 39.33 14.88
CA LYS A 5 29.90 40.18 15.64
C LYS A 5 28.90 41.05 14.87
N VAL A 6 27.64 40.63 15.07
CA VAL A 6 26.45 41.42 15.39
C VAL A 6 26.75 42.85 15.88
N ALA A 7 26.23 43.88 15.19
CA ALA A 7 25.31 44.90 15.72
C ALA A 7 25.22 46.15 14.81
N ALA A 8 23.96 46.47 14.45
CA ALA A 8 23.33 47.79 14.48
C ALA A 8 23.58 48.87 13.40
N VAL A 9 22.48 49.64 13.23
CA VAL A 9 22.32 51.02 12.73
C VAL A 9 22.31 51.15 11.20
N LEU A 10 21.13 51.27 10.57
CA LEU A 10 20.31 52.49 10.38
C LEU A 10 21.07 53.60 9.62
N VAL A 11 20.38 54.17 8.62
CA VAL A 11 20.48 55.51 8.02
C VAL A 11 20.38 55.32 6.50
N CYS A 12 19.18 55.50 5.94
CA CYS A 12 18.70 56.78 5.40
C CYS A 12 19.51 57.19 4.16
N THR A 13 18.92 57.05 2.98
CA THR A 13 18.55 58.17 2.08
C THR A 13 18.52 57.73 0.62
N LEU A 14 17.41 58.09 -0.02
CA LEU A 14 17.27 58.64 -1.38
C LEU A 14 17.79 57.85 -2.59
N LEU A 15 16.84 57.70 -3.53
CA LEU A 15 16.96 57.33 -4.94
C LEU A 15 17.37 55.88 -5.23
N GLY A 16 16.37 55.11 -5.63
CA GLY A 16 16.60 53.87 -6.35
C GLY A 16 15.34 53.04 -6.39
N SER A 17 14.56 53.18 -7.46
CA SER A 17 13.39 52.37 -7.76
C SER A 17 13.75 50.88 -7.76
N GLY A 18 13.60 50.21 -6.62
CA GLY A 18 13.88 48.79 -6.43
C GLY A 18 12.60 48.05 -6.09
N GLN A 19 11.88 47.62 -7.13
CA GLN A 19 10.63 46.90 -7.02
C GLN A 19 10.83 45.56 -6.30
N LEU A 20 10.14 45.37 -5.18
CA LEU A 20 9.97 44.09 -4.49
C LEU A 20 9.42 43.06 -5.50
N ARG A 21 10.24 42.08 -5.90
CA ARG A 21 9.78 40.93 -6.67
C ARG A 21 9.34 39.83 -5.73
N LEU A 22 8.03 39.59 -5.75
CA LEU A 22 7.31 38.47 -5.17
C LEU A 22 7.85 37.16 -5.81
N PHE A 23 8.35 36.23 -4.99
CA PHE A 23 8.72 34.90 -5.46
C PHE A 23 7.46 34.05 -5.69
N ALA A 24 6.92 34.13 -6.90
CA ALA A 24 6.06 33.10 -7.48
C ALA A 24 6.83 32.47 -8.64
N GLN A 25 7.63 31.44 -8.36
CA GLN A 25 8.14 30.57 -9.42
C GLN A 25 7.11 29.48 -9.67
N GLU A 26 6.17 29.79 -10.56
CA GLU A 26 5.44 28.80 -11.34
C GLU A 26 6.47 28.12 -12.25
N GLN A 27 6.82 26.87 -11.96
CA GLN A 27 7.63 26.07 -12.88
C GLN A 27 6.74 25.60 -14.02
N ASP A 28 6.51 26.49 -14.98
CA ASP A 28 5.99 26.10 -16.29
C ASP A 28 7.12 25.34 -17.01
N SER A 29 7.09 24.01 -16.89
CA SER A 29 7.94 23.15 -17.69
C SER A 29 7.50 23.32 -19.15
N GLY A 30 8.25 24.15 -19.89
CA GLY A 30 8.05 24.33 -21.32
C GLY A 30 8.00 22.98 -22.07
N PRO A 31 7.50 22.97 -23.32
CA PRO A 31 7.27 21.73 -24.05
C PRO A 31 8.55 20.90 -24.09
N ILE A 32 8.50 19.71 -23.46
CA ILE A 32 9.61 18.76 -23.46
C ILE A 32 9.89 18.42 -24.93
N LYS A 33 11.01 18.95 -25.48
CA LYS A 33 11.46 18.55 -26.81
C LYS A 33 11.96 17.11 -26.72
N LEU A 34 11.25 16.22 -27.39
CA LEU A 34 11.47 14.78 -27.38
C LEU A 34 12.62 14.37 -28.33
N ASP A 35 13.62 15.24 -28.47
CA ASP A 35 14.79 15.02 -29.31
C ASP A 35 15.68 13.98 -28.62
N GLY A 36 15.39 12.69 -28.86
CA GLY A 36 16.04 11.55 -28.20
C GLY A 36 15.11 10.66 -27.37
N CYS A 37 13.79 10.79 -27.50
CA CYS A 37 12.87 9.88 -26.83
C CYS A 37 12.93 8.48 -27.49
N THR A 38 13.68 7.57 -26.88
CA THR A 38 13.82 6.17 -27.31
C THR A 38 12.47 5.44 -27.44
N PHE A 39 11.49 5.78 -26.60
CA PHE A 39 10.13 5.23 -26.69
C PHE A 39 9.35 5.73 -27.91
N GLN A 40 9.50 7.00 -28.31
CA GLN A 40 8.85 7.51 -29.53
C GLN A 40 9.54 7.06 -30.81
N ALA A 41 10.86 6.88 -30.76
CA ALA A 41 11.63 6.35 -31.87
C ALA A 41 11.29 4.86 -32.15
N HIS A 42 11.11 4.05 -31.11
CA HIS A 42 10.89 2.61 -31.23
C HIS A 42 9.81 2.09 -30.25
N PRO A 43 8.54 2.52 -30.37
CA PRO A 43 7.50 2.15 -29.40
C PRO A 43 7.19 0.65 -29.37
N SER A 44 7.27 -0.02 -30.52
CA SER A 44 7.03 -1.47 -30.62
C SER A 44 8.07 -2.29 -29.87
N GLU A 45 9.34 -1.86 -29.84
CA GLU A 45 10.39 -2.58 -29.12
C GLU A 45 10.08 -2.65 -27.62
N PHE A 46 9.60 -1.55 -27.03
CA PHE A 46 9.22 -1.50 -25.62
C PHE A 46 7.92 -2.26 -25.33
N LEU A 47 6.90 -2.10 -26.18
CA LEU A 47 5.61 -2.78 -25.99
C LEU A 47 5.75 -4.30 -26.18
N ASP A 48 6.56 -4.73 -27.14
CA ASP A 48 6.84 -6.15 -27.39
C ASP A 48 7.80 -6.75 -26.37
N ALA A 49 8.77 -5.99 -25.86
CA ALA A 49 9.61 -6.43 -24.75
C ALA A 49 8.77 -6.65 -23.48
N GLN A 50 7.84 -5.74 -23.18
CA GLN A 50 6.91 -5.90 -22.06
C GLN A 50 5.94 -7.07 -22.26
N SER A 51 5.48 -7.34 -23.49
CA SER A 51 4.60 -8.48 -23.77
C SER A 51 5.32 -9.82 -23.60
N ARG A 52 6.57 -9.95 -24.06
CA ARG A 52 7.39 -11.17 -23.89
C ARG A 52 7.67 -11.48 -22.43
N VAL A 53 8.09 -10.49 -21.65
CA VAL A 53 8.35 -10.66 -20.22
C VAL A 53 7.06 -11.02 -19.48
N ARG A 54 5.94 -10.37 -19.83
CA ARG A 54 4.63 -10.68 -19.25
C ARG A 54 4.20 -12.11 -19.55
N GLU A 55 4.28 -12.55 -20.80
CA GLU A 55 3.92 -13.92 -21.21
C GLU A 55 4.83 -14.98 -20.59
N GLU A 56 6.13 -14.70 -20.51
CA GLU A 56 7.09 -15.59 -19.86
C GLU A 56 6.80 -15.71 -18.36
N LEU A 57 6.60 -14.58 -17.67
CA LEU A 57 6.22 -14.58 -16.27
C LEU A 57 4.88 -15.30 -16.05
N PHE A 58 3.87 -15.02 -16.88
CA PHE A 58 2.56 -15.66 -16.81
C PHE A 58 2.68 -17.18 -16.97
N THR A 59 3.48 -17.64 -17.95
CA THR A 59 3.73 -19.07 -18.19
C THR A 59 4.48 -19.72 -17.02
N ARG A 60 5.49 -19.04 -16.47
CA ARG A 60 6.25 -19.51 -15.29
C ARG A 60 5.36 -19.62 -14.06
N VAL A 61 4.52 -18.61 -13.80
CA VAL A 61 3.57 -18.61 -12.68
C VAL A 61 2.58 -19.75 -12.84
N ARG A 62 1.94 -19.92 -14.01
CA ARG A 62 1.00 -21.05 -14.22
C ARG A 62 1.66 -22.43 -14.07
N ARG A 63 2.90 -22.58 -14.54
CA ARG A 63 3.67 -23.82 -14.34
C ARG A 63 3.96 -24.06 -12.85
N TRP A 64 4.32 -23.02 -12.11
CA TRP A 64 4.57 -23.08 -10.69
C TRP A 64 3.29 -23.40 -9.90
N GLU A 65 2.17 -22.76 -10.23
CA GLU A 65 0.84 -23.07 -9.66
C GLU A 65 0.42 -24.51 -9.93
N GLY A 66 0.65 -25.02 -11.15
CA GLY A 66 0.38 -26.40 -11.52
C GLY A 66 1.27 -27.43 -10.80
N ALA A 67 2.52 -27.07 -10.51
CA ALA A 67 3.47 -27.91 -9.77
C ALA A 67 3.24 -27.89 -8.25
N GLN A 68 2.74 -26.77 -7.72
CA GLN A 68 2.37 -26.58 -6.31
C GLN A 68 0.96 -27.12 -6.05
N GLY A 69 0.73 -28.41 -6.26
CA GLY A 69 -0.59 -29.03 -6.12
C GLY A 69 -1.33 -28.60 -4.85
N LYS A 70 -2.40 -27.80 -4.99
CA LYS A 70 -3.46 -27.49 -4.00
C LYS A 70 -3.02 -27.17 -2.55
N LYS A 71 -1.76 -26.82 -2.27
CA LYS A 71 -1.37 -26.53 -0.88
C LYS A 71 -1.70 -25.11 -0.46
N ASN A 72 -1.63 -24.15 -1.38
CA ASN A 72 -2.02 -22.76 -1.16
C ASN A 72 -2.99 -22.37 -2.29
N SER A 73 -4.30 -22.47 -2.04
CA SER A 73 -5.31 -22.00 -3.00
C SER A 73 -5.75 -20.59 -2.59
N PRO A 74 -5.31 -19.52 -3.27
CA PRO A 74 -5.83 -18.19 -2.99
C PRO A 74 -7.25 -18.13 -3.57
N GLY A 75 -8.26 -18.07 -2.70
CA GLY A 75 -9.65 -17.90 -3.10
C GLY A 75 -10.48 -19.18 -3.08
N ARG A 76 -10.56 -19.85 -1.92
CA ARG A 76 -11.72 -20.71 -1.68
C ARG A 76 -12.92 -19.79 -1.48
N ARG A 77 -13.91 -19.86 -2.36
CA ARG A 77 -15.21 -19.22 -2.14
C ARG A 77 -15.96 -20.05 -1.11
N ALA A 78 -16.33 -19.43 0.01
CA ALA A 78 -17.16 -20.05 1.04
C ALA A 78 -18.64 -19.71 0.77
N GLU A 79 -19.54 -20.53 1.28
CA GLU A 79 -20.95 -20.17 1.28
C GLU A 79 -21.19 -19.11 2.36
N ALA A 80 -21.83 -18.00 2.01
CA ALA A 80 -22.02 -16.87 2.92
C ALA A 80 -22.72 -17.31 4.23
N ALA A 81 -23.69 -18.22 4.14
CA ALA A 81 -24.40 -18.77 5.29
C ALA A 81 -23.52 -19.62 6.24
N SER A 82 -22.36 -20.10 5.78
CA SER A 82 -21.46 -20.94 6.59
C SER A 82 -20.51 -20.15 7.50
N ILE A 83 -20.44 -18.83 7.33
CA ILE A 83 -19.53 -17.97 8.10
C ILE A 83 -20.23 -17.53 9.40
N THR A 84 -19.54 -17.70 10.53
CA THR A 84 -20.01 -17.21 11.83
C THR A 84 -20.10 -15.69 11.84
N ARG A 85 -21.28 -15.16 12.16
CA ARG A 85 -21.53 -13.72 12.25
C ARG A 85 -21.16 -13.24 13.65
N LYS A 86 -20.25 -12.26 13.75
CA LYS A 86 -19.78 -11.72 15.03
C LYS A 86 -20.48 -10.41 15.41
N ASN A 87 -20.89 -9.61 14.42
CA ASN A 87 -21.52 -8.31 14.66
C ASN A 87 -22.67 -8.06 13.66
N PHE A 88 -23.42 -6.98 13.89
CA PHE A 88 -24.53 -6.58 13.02
C PHE A 88 -24.09 -6.22 11.59
N ILE A 89 -22.84 -5.80 11.40
CA ILE A 89 -22.28 -5.49 10.07
C ILE A 89 -22.13 -6.78 9.25
N ASP A 90 -21.70 -7.87 9.89
CA ASP A 90 -21.61 -9.19 9.25
C ASP A 90 -23.00 -9.67 8.80
N ASP A 91 -24.04 -9.45 9.61
CA ASP A 91 -25.42 -9.76 9.24
C ASP A 91 -25.83 -9.06 7.94
N ASP A 92 -25.58 -7.76 7.83
CA ASP A 92 -25.92 -6.97 6.64
C ASP A 92 -25.09 -7.40 5.41
N ILE A 93 -23.78 -7.62 5.58
CA ILE A 93 -22.88 -8.02 4.48
C ILE A 93 -23.28 -9.40 3.95
N PHE A 94 -23.39 -10.40 4.81
CA PHE A 94 -23.68 -11.76 4.36
C PHE A 94 -25.11 -11.91 3.85
N SER A 95 -26.08 -11.20 4.43
CA SER A 95 -27.45 -11.16 3.88
C SER A 95 -27.49 -10.52 2.49
N GLY A 96 -26.68 -9.49 2.26
CA GLY A 96 -26.54 -8.88 0.93
C GLY A 96 -25.93 -9.84 -0.09
N LEU A 97 -24.87 -10.55 0.28
CA LEU A 97 -24.21 -11.55 -0.56
C LEU A 97 -25.14 -12.72 -0.91
N GLU A 98 -25.91 -13.22 0.07
CA GLU A 98 -26.90 -14.28 -0.13
C GLU A 98 -27.98 -13.86 -1.13
N LYS A 99 -28.56 -12.65 -0.97
CA LYS A 99 -29.56 -12.11 -1.90
C LYS A 99 -29.02 -11.94 -3.32
N ALA A 100 -27.75 -11.58 -3.44
CA ALA A 100 -27.09 -11.40 -4.74
C ALA A 100 -26.62 -12.72 -5.36
N GLY A 101 -26.70 -13.85 -4.66
CA GLY A 101 -26.16 -15.13 -5.11
C GLY A 101 -24.63 -15.12 -5.28
N VAL A 102 -23.93 -14.21 -4.58
CA VAL A 102 -22.47 -14.08 -4.65
C VAL A 102 -21.86 -14.84 -3.47
N PRO A 103 -20.99 -15.83 -3.72
CA PRO A 103 -20.35 -16.55 -2.63
C PRO A 103 -19.32 -15.65 -1.92
N SER A 104 -19.18 -15.85 -0.61
CA SER A 104 -18.22 -15.11 0.21
C SER A 104 -16.78 -15.59 -0.02
N ALA A 105 -15.80 -14.78 0.36
CA ALA A 105 -14.42 -15.23 0.43
C ALA A 105 -14.22 -16.15 1.65
N SER A 106 -13.37 -17.16 1.52
CA SER A 106 -12.92 -17.96 2.65
C SER A 106 -12.21 -17.11 3.69
N LEU A 107 -12.30 -17.53 4.95
CA LEU A 107 -11.46 -16.98 6.01
C LEU A 107 -9.97 -17.15 5.66
N THR A 108 -9.22 -16.10 5.94
CA THR A 108 -7.76 -16.05 5.76
C THR A 108 -7.06 -16.85 6.88
N THR A 109 -5.86 -17.35 6.58
CA THR A 109 -5.04 -18.07 7.57
C THR A 109 -4.50 -17.11 8.63
N ASP A 110 -3.99 -17.64 9.75
CA ASP A 110 -3.46 -16.80 10.83
C ASP A 110 -2.22 -16.02 10.38
N GLU A 111 -1.37 -16.61 9.52
CA GLU A 111 -0.18 -15.94 8.99
C GLU A 111 -0.53 -14.79 8.05
N GLU A 112 -1.58 -14.94 7.25
CA GLU A 112 -2.08 -13.87 6.38
C GLU A 112 -2.81 -12.79 7.20
N PHE A 113 -3.60 -13.21 8.19
CA PHE A 113 -4.37 -12.33 9.07
C PHE A 113 -3.47 -11.31 9.78
N ILE A 114 -2.44 -11.77 10.51
CA ILE A 114 -1.56 -10.88 11.28
C ILE A 114 -0.84 -9.87 10.39
N ARG A 115 -0.40 -10.29 9.19
CA ARG A 115 0.29 -9.39 8.25
C ARG A 115 -0.64 -8.32 7.70
N ARG A 116 -1.86 -8.70 7.30
CA ARG A 116 -2.86 -7.78 6.75
C ARG A 116 -3.34 -6.79 7.81
N VAL A 117 -3.80 -7.28 8.96
CA VAL A 117 -4.37 -6.41 10.00
C VAL A 117 -3.35 -5.43 10.57
N SER A 118 -2.07 -5.85 10.72
CA SER A 118 -1.01 -4.94 11.17
C SER A 118 -0.76 -3.85 10.14
N LEU A 119 -0.68 -4.21 8.85
CA LEU A 119 -0.44 -3.26 7.78
C LEU A 119 -1.63 -2.29 7.61
N ASP A 120 -2.86 -2.79 7.66
CA ASP A 120 -4.07 -1.99 7.45
C ASP A 120 -4.32 -1.01 8.61
N LEU A 121 -4.05 -1.42 9.86
CA LEU A 121 -4.29 -0.57 11.03
C LEU A 121 -3.12 0.37 11.35
N THR A 122 -1.87 -0.09 11.19
CA THR A 122 -0.68 0.68 11.64
C THR A 122 0.22 1.15 10.50
N GLY A 123 -0.03 0.70 9.28
CA GLY A 123 0.86 0.95 8.13
C GLY A 123 2.21 0.23 8.22
N ARG A 124 2.39 -0.70 9.17
CA ARG A 124 3.66 -1.40 9.42
C ARG A 124 3.47 -2.90 9.41
N LEU A 125 4.51 -3.60 8.92
CA LEU A 125 4.56 -5.06 8.98
C LEU A 125 4.94 -5.54 10.39
N PRO A 126 4.37 -6.67 10.85
CA PRO A 126 4.75 -7.26 12.13
C PRO A 126 6.17 -7.83 12.08
N SER A 127 6.85 -7.90 13.23
CA SER A 127 8.16 -8.55 13.32
C SER A 127 8.04 -10.07 13.12
N PRO A 128 9.11 -10.76 12.68
CA PRO A 128 9.09 -12.21 12.51
C PRO A 128 8.72 -12.98 13.79
N ASP A 129 9.22 -12.51 14.95
CA ASP A 129 8.92 -13.12 16.24
C ASP A 129 7.44 -12.98 16.59
N ALA A 130 6.85 -11.80 16.38
CA ALA A 130 5.43 -11.56 16.63
C ALA A 130 4.52 -12.45 15.76
N ILE A 131 4.92 -12.72 14.51
CA ILE A 131 4.19 -13.66 13.65
C ILE A 131 4.26 -15.07 14.23
N THR A 132 5.45 -15.51 14.64
CA THR A 132 5.67 -16.87 15.15
C THR A 132 4.90 -17.08 16.46
N GLU A 133 4.94 -16.11 17.37
CA GLU A 133 4.18 -16.13 18.63
C GLU A 133 2.67 -16.17 18.40
N PHE A 134 2.16 -15.36 17.47
CA PHE A 134 0.73 -15.30 17.17
C PHE A 134 0.21 -16.60 16.55
N VAL A 135 0.98 -17.18 15.64
CA VAL A 135 0.61 -18.44 14.97
C VAL A 135 0.67 -19.62 15.95
N ALA A 136 1.64 -19.63 16.86
CA ALA A 136 1.77 -20.68 17.89
C ALA A 136 0.73 -20.57 19.02
N SER A 137 0.04 -19.45 19.15
CA SER A 137 -0.98 -19.25 20.19
C SER A 137 -2.28 -20.00 19.86
N ASP A 138 -2.76 -20.79 20.84
CA ASP A 138 -4.04 -21.51 20.80
C ASP A 138 -5.17 -20.74 21.50
N ALA A 139 -4.96 -19.48 21.88
CA ALA A 139 -5.99 -18.71 22.57
C ALA A 139 -7.21 -18.47 21.66
N SER A 140 -8.41 -18.77 22.18
CA SER A 140 -9.67 -18.70 21.43
C SER A 140 -10.01 -17.29 20.94
N LEU A 141 -9.51 -16.25 21.62
CA LEU A 141 -9.74 -14.83 21.31
C LEU A 141 -8.50 -14.12 20.74
N LYS A 142 -7.46 -14.85 20.33
CA LYS A 142 -6.16 -14.24 19.92
C LYS A 142 -6.28 -13.16 18.84
N ARG A 143 -7.23 -13.30 17.91
CA ARG A 143 -7.47 -12.31 16.85
C ARG A 143 -8.07 -11.01 17.39
N ASP A 144 -9.03 -11.12 18.31
CA ASP A 144 -9.71 -9.98 18.91
C ASP A 144 -8.73 -9.23 19.85
N ASP A 145 -7.92 -9.97 20.60
CA ASP A 145 -6.85 -9.41 21.45
C ASP A 145 -5.79 -8.66 20.63
N LEU A 146 -5.37 -9.23 19.48
CA LEU A 146 -4.44 -8.57 18.58
C LEU A 146 -5.02 -7.27 18.02
N ILE A 147 -6.28 -7.28 17.58
CA ILE A 147 -6.94 -6.07 17.06
C ILE A 147 -6.97 -4.99 18.14
N ASN A 148 -7.40 -5.32 19.36
CA ASN A 148 -7.44 -4.37 20.47
C ASN A 148 -6.05 -3.80 20.78
N LYS A 149 -5.01 -4.65 20.75
CA LYS A 149 -3.62 -4.21 20.93
C LYS A 149 -3.19 -3.22 19.84
N LEU A 150 -3.51 -3.49 18.58
CA LEU A 150 -3.16 -2.62 17.44
C LEU A 150 -3.92 -1.29 17.48
N LEU A 151 -5.20 -1.30 17.84
CA LEU A 151 -6.02 -0.08 17.96
C LEU A 151 -5.56 0.82 19.10
N ALA A 152 -4.89 0.25 20.12
CA ALA A 152 -4.36 1.00 21.25
C ALA A 152 -2.96 1.60 21.01
N THR A 153 -2.34 1.36 19.85
CA THR A 153 -0.99 1.88 19.58
C THR A 153 -1.04 3.31 19.05
N PRO A 154 0.01 4.13 19.31
CA PRO A 154 0.06 5.50 18.81
C PRO A 154 0.13 5.60 17.28
N GLU A 155 0.44 4.52 16.57
CA GLU A 155 0.41 4.50 15.11
C GLU A 155 -1.02 4.55 14.53
N PHE A 156 -2.02 4.13 15.31
CA PHE A 156 -3.42 4.15 14.88
C PHE A 156 -4.11 5.50 15.16
N THR A 157 -3.75 6.17 16.26
CA THR A 157 -4.37 7.41 16.76
C THR A 157 -3.62 8.66 16.34
#